data_AF-A0A7K0S0P3-F1
#
_entry.id   AF-A0A7K0S0P3-F1
#
_cell.length_a   1.000
_cell.length_b   1.000
_cell.length_c   1.000
_cell.angle_alpha   90.00
_cell.angle_beta   90.00
_cell.angle_gamma   90.00
#
_symmetry.space_group_name_H-M   'P 1'
#
loop_
_entity.id
_entity.type
_entity.pdbx_description
1 polymer ?
#
loop_
_entity_poly.entity_id
_entity_poly.type
_entity_poly.pdbx_seq_one_letter_code
_entity_poly.pdbx_strand_id
1 'polypeptide(L)'
;MEIMMTSSQHTWLLIGTAGMALGALAIQVVGRGMKESHHRVTSFFVCAIAACLYLLMAQGQGDIIVSKATLALTPLGIGGEISAKLVYFARYIDWIVTTPLLLIGLVTVGLKPLT
;
A
#
# COMPACT_ATOMS: atom_id res chain seq x y z
N MET A 1 20.35 -10.54 -15.85
CA MET A 1 19.54 -9.32 -16.02
C MET A 1 18.91 -9.02 -14.67
N GLU A 2 19.47 -8.07 -13.93
CA GLU A 2 18.86 -7.61 -12.68
C GLU A 2 17.55 -6.91 -13.05
N ILE A 3 16.42 -7.45 -12.58
CA ILE A 3 15.12 -6.82 -12.79
C ILE A 3 15.04 -5.66 -11.80
N MET A 4 15.48 -4.49 -12.25
CA MET A 4 15.39 -3.25 -11.48
C MET A 4 14.01 -2.63 -11.63
N MET A 5 13.57 -1.96 -10.57
CA MET A 5 12.38 -1.10 -10.60
C MET A 5 12.46 -0.09 -11.75
N THR A 6 11.38 0.03 -12.53
CA THR A 6 11.34 0.99 -13.65
C THR A 6 11.17 2.42 -13.14
N SER A 7 11.60 3.41 -13.93
CA SER A 7 11.42 4.83 -13.59
C SER A 7 9.96 5.22 -13.35
N SER A 8 9.03 4.59 -14.09
CA SER A 8 7.59 4.79 -13.88
C SER A 8 7.12 4.24 -12.54
N GLN A 9 7.55 3.02 -12.17
CA GLN A 9 7.19 2.42 -10.87
C GLN A 9 7.71 3.26 -9.71
N HIS A 10 8.97 3.69 -9.77
CA HIS A 10 9.57 4.55 -8.76
C HIS A 10 8.79 5.87 -8.60
N THR A 11 8.41 6.50 -9.73
CA THR A 11 7.62 7.74 -9.73
C THR A 11 6.27 7.55 -9.03
N TRP A 12 5.56 6.46 -9.33
CA TRP A 12 4.28 6.17 -8.68
C TRP A 12 4.39 5.91 -7.17
N LEU A 13 5.47 5.28 -6.72
CA LEU A 13 5.71 5.06 -5.29
C LEU A 13 6.01 6.38 -4.57
N LEU A 14 6.75 7.30 -5.19
CA LEU A 14 6.99 8.63 -4.62
C LEU A 14 5.72 9.49 -4.59
N ILE A 15 4.89 9.44 -5.64
CA ILE A 15 3.58 10.10 -5.64
C ILE A 15 2.71 9.55 -4.51
N GLY A 16 2.68 8.23 -4.33
CA GLY A 16 1.97 7.58 -3.22
C GLY A 16 2.50 8.03 -1.86
N THR A 17 3.82 8.09 -1.69
CA THR A 17 4.48 8.57 -0.47
C THR A 17 4.04 10.00 -0.15
N ALA A 18 4.17 10.91 -1.12
CA ALA A 18 3.82 12.32 -0.95
C ALA A 18 2.32 12.50 -0.66
N GLY A 19 1.46 11.82 -1.42
CA GLY A 19 0.00 11.88 -1.24
C GLY A 19 -0.42 11.41 0.15
N MET A 20 0.13 10.29 0.63
CA MET A 20 -0.17 9.76 1.96
C MET A 20 0.39 10.64 3.08
N ALA A 21 1.61 11.17 2.93
CA ALA A 21 2.19 12.09 3.91
C ALA A 21 1.38 13.39 4.03
N LEU A 22 1.00 13.99 2.90
CA LEU A 22 0.14 15.17 2.87
C LEU A 22 -1.26 14.87 3.42
N GLY A 23 -1.83 13.71 3.10
CA GLY A 23 -3.09 13.24 3.65
C GLY A 23 -3.07 13.12 5.18
N ALA A 24 -2.01 12.53 5.74
CA ALA A 24 -1.83 12.44 7.19
C ALA A 24 -1.78 13.83 7.84
N LEU A 25 -1.00 14.76 7.28
CA LEU A 25 -0.93 16.14 7.78
C LEU A 25 -2.28 16.86 7.69
N ALA A 26 -2.99 16.73 6.55
CA ALA A 26 -4.30 17.33 6.36
C ALA A 26 -5.32 16.81 7.38
N ILE A 27 -5.39 15.50 7.61
CA ILE A 27 -6.27 14.88 8.61
C ILE A 27 -5.94 15.40 10.02
N GLN A 28 -4.65 15.50 10.36
CA GLN A 28 -4.22 15.96 11.67
C GLN A 28 -4.51 17.46 11.90
N VAL A 29 -4.48 18.29 10.86
CA VAL A 29 -4.80 19.73 10.94
C VAL A 29 -6.31 19.96 10.98
N VAL A 30 -7.06 19.38 10.03
CA VAL A 30 -8.51 19.56 9.90
C VAL A 30 -9.25 18.92 11.08
N GLY A 31 -8.78 17.78 11.56
CA GLY A 31 -9.44 17.06 12.64
C GLY A 31 -9.27 17.69 14.02
N ARG A 32 -8.50 18.77 14.19
CA ARG A 32 -8.29 19.41 15.50
C ARG A 32 -9.62 19.93 16.05
N GLY A 33 -9.89 19.65 17.33
CA GLY A 33 -11.13 20.08 17.99
C GLY A 33 -12.37 19.23 17.74
N MET A 34 -12.28 18.17 16.92
CA MET A 34 -13.37 17.20 16.77
C MET A 34 -13.58 16.39 18.05
N LYS A 35 -14.85 16.23 18.43
CA LYS A 35 -15.30 15.41 19.58
C LYS A 35 -14.96 13.92 19.39
N GLU A 36 -15.14 13.42 18.17
CA GLU A 36 -14.82 12.04 17.78
C GLU A 36 -13.35 11.89 17.36
N SER A 37 -12.46 11.96 18.35
CA SER A 37 -11.01 11.91 18.12
C SER A 37 -10.51 10.57 17.56
N HIS A 38 -11.25 9.48 17.78
CA HIS A 38 -10.87 8.13 17.36
C HIS A 38 -10.72 8.02 15.84
N HIS A 39 -11.69 8.53 15.08
CA HIS A 39 -11.65 8.49 13.62
C HIS A 39 -10.47 9.30 13.04
N ARG A 40 -10.17 10.46 13.64
CA ARG A 40 -9.00 11.27 13.27
C ARG A 40 -7.70 10.49 13.46
N VAL A 41 -7.55 9.85 14.63
CA VAL A 41 -6.34 9.12 14.98
C VAL A 41 -6.15 7.90 14.06
N THR A 42 -7.21 7.11 13.82
CA THR A 42 -7.12 5.94 12.93
C THR A 42 -6.76 6.36 11.50
N SER A 43 -7.41 7.39 10.96
CA SER A 43 -7.16 7.85 9.59
C SER A 43 -5.77 8.47 9.44
N PHE A 44 -5.28 9.19 10.46
CA PHE A 44 -3.90 9.69 10.50
C PHE A 44 -2.89 8.53 10.40
N PHE A 45 -3.03 7.50 11.24
CA PHE A 45 -2.09 6.39 11.26
C PHE A 45 -2.13 5.57 9.98
N VAL A 46 -3.30 5.37 9.37
CA VAL A 46 -3.40 4.73 8.06
C VAL A 46 -2.55 5.47 7.01
N CYS A 47 -2.71 6.79 6.90
CA CYS A 47 -1.92 7.58 5.95
C CYS A 47 -0.43 7.61 6.31
N ALA A 48 -0.08 7.72 7.60
CA ALA A 48 1.32 7.74 8.02
C ALA A 48 2.04 6.41 7.73
N ILE A 49 1.41 5.27 8.05
CA ILE A 49 1.95 3.94 7.77
C ILE A 49 2.13 3.74 6.27
N ALA A 50 1.09 4.06 5.48
CA ALA A 50 1.15 3.96 4.03
C ALA A 50 2.27 4.82 3.44
N ALA A 51 2.48 6.05 3.95
CA ALA A 51 3.58 6.92 3.50
C ALA A 51 4.95 6.28 3.75
N CYS A 52 5.19 5.72 4.93
CA CYS A 52 6.44 5.02 5.24
C CYS A 52 6.67 3.80 4.35
N LEU A 53 5.64 2.99 4.12
CA LEU A 53 5.77 1.77 3.32
C LEU A 53 5.91 2.07 1.81
N TYR A 54 5.25 3.12 1.30
CA TYR A 54 5.51 3.63 -0.05
C TYR A 54 6.95 4.12 -0.22
N LEU A 55 7.48 4.80 0.79
CA LEU A 55 8.87 5.25 0.76
C LEU A 55 9.85 4.07 0.77
N LEU A 56 9.63 3.06 1.62
CA LEU A 56 10.46 1.85 1.64
C LEU A 56 10.49 1.18 0.25
N MET A 57 9.32 0.98 -0.37
CA MET A 57 9.24 0.42 -1.71
C MET A 57 9.99 1.27 -2.74
N ALA A 58 9.92 2.60 -2.65
CA ALA A 58 10.67 3.50 -3.53
C ALA A 58 12.19 3.39 -3.32
N GLN A 59 12.66 2.99 -2.13
CA GLN A 59 14.07 2.73 -1.86
C GLN A 59 14.52 1.32 -2.26
N GLY A 60 13.65 0.51 -2.88
CA GLY A 60 13.95 -0.90 -3.18
C GLY A 60 13.99 -1.78 -1.93
N GLN A 61 13.22 -1.39 -0.90
CA GLN A 61 12.99 -2.22 0.29
C GLN A 61 11.53 -2.64 0.29
N GLY A 62 11.25 -3.92 0.51
CA GLY A 62 9.87 -4.40 0.53
C GLY A 62 9.39 -4.99 -0.80
N ASP A 63 10.30 -5.36 -1.68
CA ASP A 63 10.08 -6.06 -2.94
C ASP A 63 10.86 -7.38 -3.01
N ILE A 64 10.34 -8.31 -3.80
CA ILE A 64 10.95 -9.60 -4.11
C ILE A 64 10.76 -9.89 -5.60
N ILE A 65 11.73 -10.59 -6.18
CA ILE A 65 11.65 -11.06 -7.57
C ILE A 65 11.05 -12.46 -7.56
N VAL A 66 9.94 -12.62 -8.28
CA VAL A 66 9.24 -13.90 -8.42
C VAL A 66 9.29 -14.32 -9.88
N SER A 67 9.83 -15.51 -10.14
CA SER A 67 9.82 -16.12 -11.47
C SER A 67 8.47 -16.76 -11.74
N LYS A 68 7.87 -16.43 -12.87
CA LYS A 68 6.62 -17.02 -13.35
C LYS A 68 6.93 -17.83 -14.60
N ALA A 69 6.65 -19.14 -14.55
CA ALA A 69 6.63 -20.00 -15.72
C ALA A 69 5.22 -19.98 -16.32
N THR A 70 5.10 -19.48 -17.54
CA THR A 70 3.86 -19.56 -18.32
C THR A 70 4.02 -20.68 -19.33
N LEU A 71 3.18 -21.71 -19.19
CA LEU A 71 3.10 -22.81 -20.15
C LEU A 71 1.96 -22.52 -21.13
N ALA A 72 2.27 -22.54 -22.42
CA ALA A 72 1.31 -22.39 -23.50
C ALA A 72 1.35 -23.62 -24.40
N LEU A 73 0.16 -24.17 -24.70
CA LEU A 73 0.04 -25.16 -25.76
C LEU A 73 0.15 -24.46 -27.11
N THR A 74 1.15 -24.86 -27.90
CA THR A 74 1.35 -24.37 -29.26
C THR A 74 1.10 -25.52 -30.26
N PRO A 75 0.80 -25.23 -31.54
CA PRO A 75 0.63 -26.27 -32.55
C PRO A 75 1.85 -27.21 -32.74
N LEU A 76 3.02 -26.80 -32.24
CA LEU A 76 4.29 -27.55 -32.30
C LEU A 76 4.66 -28.24 -30.97
N GLY A 77 3.85 -28.13 -29.91
CA GLY A 77 4.10 -28.74 -28.59
C GLY A 77 3.87 -27.80 -27.41
N ILE A 78 4.41 -28.15 -26.23
CA ILE A 78 4.37 -27.31 -25.02
C ILE A 78 5.50 -26.28 -25.08
N GLY A 79 5.14 -25.00 -25.27
CA GLY A 79 6.07 -23.88 -25.14
C GLY A 79 6.04 -23.32 -23.72
N GLY A 80 7.21 -23.00 -23.17
CA GLY A 80 7.33 -22.36 -21.86
C GLY A 80 8.05 -21.03 -21.95
N GLU A 81 7.44 -19.97 -21.42
CA GLU A 81 8.10 -18.69 -21.20
C GLU A 81 8.36 -18.51 -19.69
N ILE A 82 9.61 -18.24 -19.32
CA ILE A 82 9.98 -17.89 -17.95
C ILE A 82 10.16 -16.38 -17.89
N SER A 83 9.28 -15.70 -17.18
CA SER A 83 9.36 -14.24 -16.98
C SER A 83 9.55 -13.95 -15.49
N ALA A 84 10.49 -13.06 -15.16
CA ALA A 84 10.68 -12.58 -13.79
C ALA A 84 9.84 -11.32 -13.55
N LYS A 85 9.14 -11.27 -12.41
CA LYS A 85 8.29 -10.13 -12.02
C LYS A 85 8.69 -9.60 -10.64
N LEU A 86 8.76 -8.28 -10.53
CA LEU A 86 8.92 -7.60 -9.26
C LEU A 86 7.59 -7.56 -8.50
N VAL A 87 7.59 -8.04 -7.26
CA VAL A 87 6.41 -8.11 -6.37
C VAL A 87 6.70 -7.34 -5.09
N TYR A 88 5.86 -6.35 -4.79
CA TYR A 88 6.01 -5.49 -3.60
C TYR A 88 5.31 -6.10 -2.39
N PHE A 89 6.04 -6.89 -1.59
CA PHE A 89 5.45 -7.53 -0.42
C PHE A 89 5.08 -6.54 0.71
N ALA A 90 5.75 -5.37 0.75
CA ALA A 90 5.43 -4.31 1.71
C ALA A 90 3.97 -3.83 1.61
N ARG A 91 3.31 -3.99 0.45
CA ARG A 91 1.86 -3.72 0.31
C ARG A 91 1.01 -4.63 1.17
N TYR A 92 1.40 -5.90 1.31
CA TYR A 92 0.65 -6.84 2.16
C TYR A 92 0.87 -6.54 3.63
N ILE A 93 2.08 -6.10 4.02
CA ILE A 93 2.36 -5.62 5.37
C ILE A 93 1.49 -4.39 5.67
N ASP A 94 1.41 -3.44 4.74
CA ASP A 94 0.53 -2.27 4.85
C ASP A 94 -0.91 -2.73 5.12
N TRP A 95 -1.46 -3.57 4.24
CA TRP A 95 -2.85 -3.99 4.32
C TRP A 95 -3.21 -4.78 5.57
N ILE A 96 -2.29 -5.57 6.12
CA ILE A 96 -2.50 -6.28 7.39
C ILE A 96 -2.75 -5.30 8.54
N VAL A 97 -2.17 -4.10 8.49
CA VAL A 97 -2.29 -3.09 9.55
C VAL A 97 -3.36 -2.04 9.20
N THR A 98 -3.33 -1.49 7.99
CA THR A 98 -4.21 -0.39 7.58
C THR A 98 -5.65 -0.84 7.34
N THR A 99 -5.88 -2.05 6.83
CA THR A 99 -7.25 -2.53 6.57
C THR A 99 -8.05 -2.71 7.86
N PRO A 100 -7.54 -3.38 8.92
CA PRO A 100 -8.25 -3.41 10.21
C PRO A 100 -8.44 -2.02 10.83
N LEU A 101 -7.46 -1.11 10.72
CA LEU A 101 -7.59 0.26 11.21
C LEU A 101 -8.70 1.04 10.48
N LEU A 102 -8.83 0.86 9.17
CA LEU A 102 -9.92 1.45 8.39
C LEU A 102 -11.29 0.90 8.83
N LEU A 103 -11.38 -0.41 9.10
CA LEU A 103 -12.60 -1.01 9.63
C LEU A 103 -12.96 -0.48 11.02
N ILE A 104 -11.97 -0.32 11.91
CA ILE A 104 -12.18 0.32 13.22
C ILE A 104 -12.67 1.77 13.03
N GLY A 105 -12.00 2.54 12.17
CA GLY A 105 -12.40 3.91 11.84
C GLY A 105 -13.83 3.99 11.28
N LEU A 106 -14.24 3.03 10.45
CA LEU A 106 -15.58 2.94 9.89
C LEU A 106 -16.61 2.60 10.98
N VAL A 107 -16.32 1.63 11.84
CA VAL A 107 -17.19 1.22 12.95
C VAL A 107 -17.44 2.38 13.91
N THR A 108 -16.41 3.18 14.25
CA THR A 108 -16.56 4.34 15.14
C THR A 108 -17.45 5.45 14.59
N VAL A 109 -17.62 5.51 13.26
CA VAL A 109 -18.48 6.51 12.61
C VAL A 109 -19.87 5.94 12.29
N GLY A 110 -19.94 4.67 11.91
CA GLY A 110 -21.16 4.03 11.41
C GLY A 110 -22.05 3.39 12.48
N LEU A 111 -21.50 3.01 13.64
CA LEU A 111 -22.31 2.50 14.74
C LEU A 111 -22.83 3.64 15.61
N LYS A 112 -24.12 3.54 15.99
CA LYS A 112 -24.69 4.40 17.03
C LYS A 112 -23.87 4.20 18.30
N PRO A 113 -23.46 5.28 19.02
CA PRO A 113 -22.76 5.13 20.28
C PRO A 113 -23.61 4.26 21.22
N LEU A 114 -22.96 3.35 21.95
CA LEU A 114 -23.61 2.38 22.87
C LEU A 114 -24.18 3.05 24.14
N THR A 115 -24.61 4.30 24.03
CA THR A 115 -25.17 5.13 25.10
C THR A 115 -26.58 5.57 24.75
#